data_AF-A0A0N4XEA6-F1
#
_entry.id   AF-A0A0N4XEA6-F1
#
_cell.length_a   1.000
_cell.length_b   1.000
_cell.length_c   1.000
_cell.angle_alpha   90.00
_cell.angle_beta   90.00
_cell.angle_gamma   90.00
#
_symmetry.space_group_name_H-M   'P 1'
#
loop_
_entity.id
_entity.type
_entity.pdbx_description
1 polymer ?
#
loop_
_entity_poly.entity_id
_entity_poly.type
_entity_poly.pdbx_seq_one_letter_code
_entity_poly.pdbx_strand_id
1 'polypeptide(L)'
;MTKGGPDEERMGKDGDPGGQAMNPKDPKMQAAKVRLLDGTHKDFELHRGSDGEALFVLVSADLSIEEREYFSLCFYDTEGIRHWLYNDKKILRQLKGLPWEFCFEVKFYPTVPSSLNDDHARYNLFLQLRNDVCSGRLPATIDTHATLGALVAQAQFGDAKQTPEYEEYLRTTKFAPQNSEQLLQMIAQKHKEYKLGIYARFMLKRCRDVKIGLTPAEAENLYMDTCKQQTMYGIFIFNAKDNKNVPVGIGICAHGIYIYKEQIRVNRFPWQGIIKISYRKNQFAIDKKEATVVYKVSDYQHAKRIWKCAVEHHTFFRYRFSDRLENSRQMILFRLIQPDEKPKSSLFRWGSARFRYQGRTQFQTKMASQMFDKPSTVAVQRTGSARLTHSLDNG
;
A
#
# COMPACT_ATOMS: atom_id res chain seq x y z
N MET A 1 74.54 -48.67 -25.51
CA MET A 1 74.95 -47.35 -26.04
C MET A 1 73.71 -46.76 -26.69
N THR A 2 72.92 -45.96 -25.93
CA THR A 2 72.80 -44.48 -26.02
C THR A 2 72.23 -44.00 -27.35
N LYS A 3 71.26 -43.08 -27.50
CA LYS A 3 70.34 -42.23 -26.70
C LYS A 3 69.41 -41.64 -27.81
N GLY A 4 68.09 -41.52 -27.69
CA GLY A 4 67.37 -40.44 -26.98
C GLY A 4 65.97 -40.24 -27.59
N GLY A 5 64.96 -40.00 -26.73
CA GLY A 5 63.61 -39.50 -27.08
C GLY A 5 63.40 -38.07 -26.51
N PRO A 6 62.16 -37.54 -26.36
CA PRO A 6 60.85 -38.20 -26.47
C PRO A 6 59.80 -37.48 -27.36
N ASP A 7 58.73 -38.22 -27.71
CA ASP A 7 57.48 -37.73 -28.30
C ASP A 7 56.54 -37.14 -27.22
N GLU A 8 55.94 -35.98 -27.50
CA GLU A 8 54.84 -35.38 -26.71
C GLU A 8 53.60 -35.22 -27.62
N GLU A 9 52.64 -36.13 -27.50
CA GLU A 9 51.31 -36.04 -28.10
C GLU A 9 50.43 -35.04 -27.33
N ARG A 10 49.90 -34.04 -28.03
CA ARG A 10 48.97 -33.03 -27.49
C ARG A 10 47.51 -33.52 -27.54
N MET A 11 46.95 -33.59 -26.33
CA MET A 11 45.53 -33.58 -25.91
C MET A 11 44.48 -33.22 -26.99
N GLY A 12 43.57 -34.17 -27.25
CA GLY A 12 42.19 -33.86 -27.62
C GLY A 12 41.40 -33.43 -26.37
N LYS A 13 40.64 -32.33 -26.48
CA LYS A 13 39.63 -31.94 -25.49
C LYS A 13 38.25 -32.11 -26.09
N ASP A 14 37.48 -32.95 -25.41
CA ASP A 14 36.07 -33.21 -25.61
C ASP A 14 35.22 -31.93 -25.57
N GLY A 15 34.17 -31.92 -26.40
CA GLY A 15 33.21 -30.83 -26.50
C GLY A 15 32.34 -30.70 -25.25
N ASP A 16 32.15 -29.45 -24.83
CA ASP A 16 31.24 -29.05 -23.76
C ASP A 16 29.84 -28.75 -24.36
N PRO A 17 28.74 -29.33 -23.85
CA PRO A 17 27.40 -29.04 -24.31
C PRO A 17 26.75 -27.92 -23.48
N GLY A 18 26.21 -26.90 -24.15
CA GLY A 18 25.13 -26.09 -23.57
C GLY A 18 25.45 -24.65 -23.19
N GLY A 19 25.81 -23.83 -24.17
CA GLY A 19 25.49 -22.40 -24.09
C GLY A 19 24.06 -22.19 -24.59
N GLN A 20 23.06 -22.11 -23.70
CA GLN A 20 21.75 -21.57 -24.08
C GLN A 20 21.96 -20.12 -24.55
N ALA A 21 21.87 -19.91 -25.86
CA ALA A 21 21.83 -18.56 -26.43
C ALA A 21 20.63 -17.83 -25.82
N MET A 22 20.90 -16.79 -25.01
CA MET A 22 19.84 -15.90 -24.55
C MET A 22 19.16 -15.30 -25.78
N ASN A 23 17.86 -15.58 -25.91
CA ASN A 23 17.02 -15.03 -26.97
C ASN A 23 17.16 -13.49 -26.97
N PRO A 24 17.39 -12.83 -28.12
CA PRO A 24 17.53 -11.38 -28.15
C PRO A 24 16.26 -10.73 -27.61
N LYS A 25 16.37 -9.99 -26.50
CA LYS A 25 15.26 -9.24 -25.90
C LYS A 25 14.69 -8.30 -26.97
N ASP A 26 13.40 -8.44 -27.29
CA ASP A 26 12.71 -7.55 -28.23
C ASP A 26 12.95 -6.10 -27.79
N PRO A 27 13.56 -5.23 -28.62
CA PRO A 27 13.88 -3.85 -28.26
C PRO A 27 12.65 -3.01 -27.89
N LYS A 28 11.44 -3.48 -28.22
CA LYS A 28 10.17 -2.83 -27.87
C LYS A 28 9.65 -3.23 -26.49
N MET A 29 10.22 -4.26 -25.87
CA MET A 29 9.87 -4.69 -24.52
C MET A 29 10.72 -3.97 -23.47
N GLN A 30 10.14 -3.81 -22.29
CA GLN A 30 10.74 -3.16 -21.13
C GLN A 30 10.35 -3.97 -19.90
N ALA A 31 11.34 -4.39 -19.12
CA ALA A 31 11.10 -5.00 -17.82
C ALA A 31 10.70 -3.91 -16.82
N ALA A 32 9.62 -4.18 -16.08
CA ALA A 32 9.12 -3.40 -14.97
C ALA A 32 9.36 -4.17 -13.67
N LYS A 33 10.24 -3.67 -12.81
CA LYS A 33 10.51 -4.27 -11.51
C LYS A 33 9.52 -3.73 -10.49
N VAL A 34 8.77 -4.60 -9.84
CA VAL A 34 7.75 -4.24 -8.86
C VAL A 34 8.10 -4.83 -7.51
N ARG A 35 8.22 -3.99 -6.48
CA ARG A 35 8.29 -4.40 -5.08
C ARG A 35 6.88 -4.69 -4.56
N LEU A 36 6.66 -5.91 -4.11
CA LEU A 36 5.40 -6.38 -3.55
C LEU A 36 5.32 -6.09 -2.04
N LEU A 37 4.14 -6.24 -1.45
CA LEU A 37 3.90 -5.91 -0.04
C LEU A 37 4.58 -6.85 0.93
N ASP A 38 4.95 -8.06 0.49
CA ASP A 38 5.77 -9.03 1.23
C ASP A 38 7.27 -8.70 1.23
N GLY A 39 7.67 -7.65 0.50
CA GLY A 39 9.05 -7.20 0.33
C GLY A 39 9.81 -7.86 -0.83
N THR A 40 9.18 -8.79 -1.55
CA THR A 40 9.80 -9.42 -2.72
C THR A 40 9.76 -8.50 -3.95
N HIS A 41 10.67 -8.74 -4.90
CA HIS A 41 10.67 -8.07 -6.19
C HIS A 41 10.24 -9.05 -7.28
N LYS A 42 9.41 -8.58 -8.20
CA LYS A 42 9.02 -9.33 -9.38
C LYS A 42 9.12 -8.48 -10.63
N ASP A 43 9.66 -9.07 -11.69
CA ASP A 43 9.80 -8.42 -12.99
C ASP A 43 8.62 -8.78 -13.90
N PHE A 44 8.06 -7.75 -14.55
CA PHE A 44 6.99 -7.89 -15.53
C PHE A 44 7.45 -7.33 -16.88
N GLU A 45 7.37 -8.12 -17.94
CA GLU A 45 7.73 -7.66 -19.28
C GLU A 45 6.54 -6.99 -19.98
N LEU A 46 6.73 -5.76 -20.42
CA LEU A 46 5.70 -4.95 -21.06
C LEU A 46 6.24 -4.24 -22.30
N HIS A 47 5.35 -3.97 -23.26
CA HIS A 47 5.69 -3.06 -24.35
C HIS A 47 5.98 -1.65 -23.82
N ARG A 48 7.02 -0.97 -24.33
CA ARG A 48 7.41 0.39 -23.93
C ARG A 48 6.29 1.43 -24.05
N GLY A 49 5.34 1.18 -24.95
CA GLY A 49 4.14 1.97 -25.16
C GLY A 49 2.97 1.66 -24.22
N SER A 50 3.15 0.86 -23.19
CA SER A 50 2.10 0.50 -22.23
C SER A 50 1.75 1.66 -21.27
N ASP A 51 0.51 1.66 -20.82
CA ASP A 51 0.00 2.53 -19.74
C ASP A 51 0.05 1.82 -18.39
N GLY A 52 -0.24 2.57 -17.33
CA GLY A 52 -0.23 2.05 -15.97
C GLY A 52 -1.23 0.91 -15.76
N GLU A 53 -2.37 0.91 -16.46
CA GLU A 53 -3.36 -0.17 -16.36
C GLU A 53 -2.77 -1.50 -16.82
N ALA A 54 -2.03 -1.52 -17.93
CA ALA A 54 -1.40 -2.74 -18.44
C ALA A 54 -0.48 -3.39 -17.39
N LEU A 55 0.37 -2.61 -16.71
CA LEU A 55 1.20 -3.14 -15.62
C LEU A 55 0.36 -3.54 -14.40
N PHE A 56 -0.60 -2.71 -14.02
CA PHE A 56 -1.41 -2.96 -12.83
C PHE A 56 -2.24 -4.24 -12.94
N VAL A 57 -2.80 -4.52 -14.13
CA VAL A 57 -3.53 -5.76 -14.41
C VAL A 57 -2.62 -6.97 -14.23
N LEU A 58 -1.40 -6.95 -14.78
CA LEU A 58 -0.44 -8.06 -14.63
C LEU A 58 -0.10 -8.30 -13.15
N VAL A 59 0.19 -7.24 -12.39
CA VAL A 59 0.53 -7.35 -10.97
C VAL A 59 -0.67 -7.87 -10.15
N SER A 60 -1.87 -7.33 -10.37
CA SER A 60 -3.07 -7.76 -9.63
C SER A 60 -3.47 -9.20 -9.96
N ALA A 61 -3.31 -9.62 -11.22
CA ALA A 61 -3.59 -10.99 -11.65
C ALA A 61 -2.60 -11.98 -11.03
N ASP A 62 -1.32 -11.61 -10.99
CA ASP A 62 -0.27 -12.41 -10.38
C ASP A 62 -0.51 -12.63 -8.88
N LEU A 63 -1.00 -11.59 -8.19
CA LEU A 63 -1.40 -11.66 -6.77
C LEU A 63 -2.79 -12.27 -6.55
N SER A 64 -3.51 -12.63 -7.61
CA SER A 64 -4.90 -13.13 -7.56
C SER A 64 -5.86 -12.20 -6.80
N ILE A 65 -5.66 -10.88 -6.91
CA ILE A 65 -6.48 -9.86 -6.25
C ILE A 65 -7.64 -9.46 -7.16
N GLU A 66 -8.87 -9.70 -6.68
CA GLU A 66 -10.12 -9.30 -7.34
C GLU A 66 -10.52 -7.88 -6.93
N GLU A 67 -10.43 -7.54 -5.63
CA GLU A 67 -10.72 -6.21 -5.09
C GLU A 67 -9.54 -5.25 -5.30
N ARG A 68 -9.00 -5.22 -6.52
CA ARG A 68 -7.78 -4.49 -6.87
C ARG A 68 -7.88 -2.98 -6.70
N GLU A 69 -9.09 -2.41 -6.70
CA GLU A 69 -9.29 -0.96 -6.60
C GLU A 69 -8.81 -0.33 -5.29
N TYR A 70 -8.60 -1.12 -4.23
CA TYR A 70 -7.97 -0.62 -2.98
C TYR A 70 -6.46 -0.41 -3.12
N PHE A 71 -5.84 -0.97 -4.16
CA PHE A 71 -4.39 -0.97 -4.39
C PHE A 71 -4.00 -0.11 -5.59
N SER A 72 -2.72 0.23 -5.68
CA SER A 72 -2.16 0.93 -6.82
C SER A 72 -0.64 0.74 -6.86
N LEU A 73 -0.03 1.08 -7.99
CA LEU A 73 1.42 1.14 -8.14
C LEU A 73 1.90 2.56 -7.86
N CYS A 74 3.04 2.70 -7.20
CA CYS A 74 3.74 3.96 -7.02
C CYS A 74 5.19 3.84 -7.51
N PHE A 75 5.84 4.99 -7.71
CA PHE A 75 7.27 5.10 -7.98
C PHE A 75 7.81 6.31 -7.22
N TYR A 76 9.12 6.37 -7.05
CA TYR A 76 9.81 7.44 -6.37
C TYR A 76 10.61 8.26 -7.37
N ASP A 77 10.61 9.59 -7.23
CA ASP A 77 11.49 10.44 -8.03
C ASP A 77 12.90 10.52 -7.43
N THR A 78 13.77 11.31 -8.07
CA THR A 78 15.15 11.51 -7.63
C THR A 78 15.28 12.16 -6.25
N GLU A 79 14.22 12.79 -5.73
CA GLU A 79 14.17 13.39 -4.40
C GLU A 79 13.55 12.43 -3.35
N GLY A 80 13.26 11.18 -3.75
CA GLY A 80 12.59 10.20 -2.88
C GLY A 80 11.11 10.53 -2.64
N ILE A 81 10.51 11.38 -3.47
CA ILE A 81 9.09 11.71 -3.34
C ILE A 81 8.27 10.63 -4.03
N ARG A 82 7.34 10.03 -3.27
CA ARG A 82 6.39 9.03 -3.79
C ARG A 82 5.36 9.66 -4.73
N HIS A 83 5.15 9.02 -5.88
CA HIS A 83 4.12 9.34 -6.89
C HIS A 83 3.30 8.10 -7.25
N TRP A 84 1.97 8.24 -7.32
CA TRP A 84 1.12 7.17 -7.86
C TRP A 84 1.30 7.06 -9.37
N LEU A 85 1.43 5.84 -9.87
CA LEU A 85 1.33 5.50 -11.28
C LEU A 85 -0.15 5.54 -11.67
N TYR A 86 -0.51 6.45 -12.57
CA TYR A 86 -1.89 6.58 -13.04
C TYR A 86 -2.17 5.59 -14.18
N ASN A 87 -3.22 4.81 -14.03
CA ASN A 87 -3.58 3.73 -14.94
C ASN A 87 -3.95 4.24 -16.35
N ASP A 88 -4.48 5.45 -16.46
CA ASP A 88 -4.94 6.07 -17.72
C ASP A 88 -3.80 6.70 -18.55
N LYS A 89 -2.54 6.55 -18.12
CA LYS A 89 -1.39 7.23 -18.73
C LYS A 89 -0.26 6.28 -19.05
N LYS A 90 0.40 6.56 -20.17
CA LYS A 90 1.62 5.87 -20.60
C LYS A 90 2.71 5.94 -19.52
N ILE A 91 3.27 4.79 -19.15
CA ILE A 91 4.26 4.66 -18.07
C ILE A 91 5.46 5.59 -18.35
N LEU A 92 5.98 5.54 -19.58
CA LEU A 92 7.12 6.34 -20.01
C LEU A 92 6.92 7.85 -19.79
N ARG A 93 5.69 8.36 -19.99
CA ARG A 93 5.36 9.78 -19.79
C ARG A 93 5.31 10.17 -18.32
N GLN A 94 5.06 9.21 -17.42
CA GLN A 94 4.95 9.44 -15.99
C GLN A 94 6.32 9.41 -15.31
N LEU A 95 7.17 8.45 -15.70
CA LEU A 95 8.53 8.28 -15.17
C LEU A 95 9.50 9.38 -15.58
N LYS A 96 9.30 10.01 -16.75
CA LYS A 96 10.17 11.10 -17.25
C LYS A 96 11.67 10.72 -17.26
N GLY A 97 11.98 9.49 -17.66
CA GLY A 97 13.36 8.97 -17.72
C GLY A 97 13.83 8.21 -16.48
N LEU A 98 13.02 8.16 -15.40
CA LEU A 98 13.27 7.26 -14.27
C LEU A 98 13.22 5.78 -14.68
N PRO A 99 13.93 4.89 -13.97
CA PRO A 99 13.84 3.46 -14.21
C PRO A 99 12.42 2.95 -13.97
N TRP A 100 12.06 1.83 -14.62
CA TRP A 100 10.77 1.18 -14.45
C TRP A 100 10.76 0.35 -13.15
N GLU A 101 10.89 1.05 -12.03
CA GLU A 101 10.85 0.50 -10.68
C GLU A 101 9.62 1.04 -9.97
N PHE A 102 8.80 0.12 -9.45
CA PHE A 102 7.52 0.44 -8.84
C PHE A 102 7.36 -0.27 -7.51
N CYS A 103 6.46 0.23 -6.65
CA CYS A 103 5.99 -0.48 -5.47
C CYS A 103 4.48 -0.70 -5.58
N PHE A 104 4.02 -1.90 -5.23
CA PHE A 104 2.60 -2.21 -5.06
C PHE A 104 2.17 -1.83 -3.65
N GLU A 105 1.19 -0.94 -3.52
CA GLU A 105 0.77 -0.39 -2.23
C GLU A 105 -0.76 -0.28 -2.12
N VAL A 106 -1.26 -0.25 -0.88
CA VAL A 106 -2.65 0.14 -0.59
C VAL A 106 -2.79 1.64 -0.83
N LYS A 107 -3.71 2.00 -1.73
CA LYS A 107 -4.06 3.39 -2.04
C LYS A 107 -5.26 3.86 -1.23
N PHE A 108 -6.24 3.00 -1.02
CA PHE A 108 -7.44 3.30 -0.25
C PHE A 108 -7.59 2.30 0.88
N TYR A 109 -7.51 2.78 2.12
CA TYR A 109 -7.65 1.92 3.29
C TYR A 109 -9.13 1.73 3.62
N PRO A 110 -9.67 0.50 3.63
CA PRO A 110 -11.07 0.28 3.98
C PRO A 110 -11.34 0.72 5.41
N THR A 111 -12.48 1.34 5.67
CA THR A 111 -12.91 1.74 7.02
C THR A 111 -13.23 0.54 7.91
N VAL A 112 -13.48 -0.62 7.29
CA VAL A 112 -13.71 -1.91 7.93
C VAL A 112 -12.94 -2.97 7.13
N PRO A 113 -11.75 -3.42 7.59
CA PRO A 113 -10.94 -4.42 6.90
C PRO A 113 -11.70 -5.70 6.57
N SER A 114 -12.54 -6.18 7.49
CA SER A 114 -13.40 -7.36 7.31
C SER A 114 -14.48 -7.19 6.24
N SER A 115 -14.63 -6.00 5.65
CA SER A 115 -15.54 -5.78 4.52
C SER A 115 -14.94 -6.09 3.15
N LEU A 116 -13.68 -6.51 3.11
CA LEU A 116 -13.06 -7.15 1.94
C LEU A 116 -13.51 -8.62 1.90
N ASN A 117 -14.17 -8.99 0.81
CA ASN A 117 -14.59 -10.36 0.55
C ASN A 117 -13.45 -11.19 -0.03
N ASP A 118 -12.51 -10.54 -0.73
CA ASP A 118 -11.33 -11.17 -1.32
C ASP A 118 -10.24 -11.43 -0.26
N ASP A 119 -9.93 -12.70 -0.03
CA ASP A 119 -8.91 -13.14 0.92
C ASP A 119 -7.48 -12.70 0.53
N HIS A 120 -7.17 -12.64 -0.78
CA HIS A 120 -5.86 -12.17 -1.27
C HIS A 120 -5.73 -10.65 -1.06
N ALA A 121 -6.79 -9.88 -1.35
CA ALA A 121 -6.84 -8.46 -1.00
C ALA A 121 -6.67 -8.24 0.51
N ARG A 122 -7.36 -9.04 1.33
CA ARG A 122 -7.30 -8.92 2.79
C ARG A 122 -5.89 -9.21 3.32
N TYR A 123 -5.24 -10.24 2.81
CA TYR A 123 -3.87 -10.57 3.16
C TYR A 123 -2.88 -9.46 2.75
N ASN A 124 -3.03 -8.91 1.55
CA ASN A 124 -2.20 -7.80 1.10
C ASN A 124 -2.43 -6.53 1.96
N LEU A 125 -3.66 -6.24 2.39
CA LEU A 125 -3.92 -5.17 3.35
C LEU A 125 -3.19 -5.41 4.69
N PHE A 126 -3.20 -6.64 5.19
CA PHE A 126 -2.44 -7.00 6.39
C PHE A 126 -0.94 -6.74 6.20
N LEU A 127 -0.36 -7.13 5.06
CA LEU A 127 1.06 -6.88 4.76
C LEU A 127 1.38 -5.37 4.71
N GLN A 128 0.53 -4.56 4.07
CA GLN A 128 0.68 -3.11 4.07
C GLN A 128 0.67 -2.54 5.50
N LEU A 129 -0.28 -2.97 6.34
CA LEU A 129 -0.39 -2.45 7.70
C LEU A 129 0.83 -2.86 8.55
N ARG A 130 1.38 -4.05 8.32
CA ARG A 130 2.67 -4.44 8.92
C ARG A 130 3.80 -3.50 8.50
N ASN A 131 3.90 -3.20 7.21
CA ASN A 131 4.90 -2.25 6.71
C ASN A 131 4.71 -0.86 7.32
N ASP A 132 3.47 -0.38 7.41
CA ASP A 132 3.16 0.94 7.98
C ASP A 132 3.52 1.03 9.47
N VAL A 133 3.27 -0.04 10.26
CA VAL A 133 3.66 -0.11 11.67
C VAL A 133 5.18 -0.16 11.82
N CYS A 134 5.85 -1.04 11.08
CA CYS A 134 7.30 -1.25 11.18
C CYS A 134 8.10 -0.05 10.66
N SER A 135 7.58 0.72 9.71
CA SER A 135 8.20 1.95 9.22
C SER A 135 7.88 3.18 10.08
N GLY A 136 6.95 3.05 11.04
CA GLY A 136 6.48 4.17 11.88
C GLY A 136 5.50 5.11 11.18
N ARG A 137 5.04 4.77 9.97
CA ARG A 137 3.98 5.50 9.28
C ARG A 137 2.65 5.39 10.03
N LEU A 138 2.40 4.25 10.67
CA LEU A 138 1.32 4.04 11.62
C LEU A 138 1.90 4.00 13.04
N PRO A 139 2.07 5.17 13.70
CA PRO A 139 2.59 5.22 15.05
C PRO A 139 1.64 4.54 16.03
N ALA A 140 2.22 3.78 16.97
CA ALA A 140 1.49 3.10 18.02
C ALA A 140 2.31 3.07 19.33
N THR A 141 1.64 2.80 20.44
CA THR A 141 2.30 2.64 21.75
C THR A 141 3.08 1.33 21.81
N ILE A 142 4.03 1.21 22.74
CA ILE A 142 4.77 -0.05 22.95
C ILE A 142 3.83 -1.23 23.26
N ASP A 143 2.75 -1.00 24.01
CA ASP A 143 1.74 -2.02 24.30
C ASP A 143 0.98 -2.47 23.04
N THR A 144 0.65 -1.51 22.16
CA THR A 144 0.03 -1.83 20.87
C THR A 144 1.01 -2.55 19.95
N HIS A 145 2.26 -2.12 19.86
CA HIS A 145 3.30 -2.87 19.12
C HIS A 145 3.46 -4.29 19.65
N ALA A 146 3.44 -4.48 20.98
CA ALA A 146 3.53 -5.80 21.58
C ALA A 146 2.33 -6.69 21.21
N THR A 147 1.14 -6.11 21.24
CA THR A 147 -0.11 -6.77 20.84
C THR A 147 -0.06 -7.19 19.37
N LEU A 148 0.33 -6.26 18.48
CA LEU A 148 0.49 -6.51 17.05
C LEU A 148 1.58 -7.56 16.77
N GLY A 149 2.72 -7.48 17.45
CA GLY A 149 3.82 -8.43 17.31
C GLY A 149 3.43 -9.84 17.75
N ALA A 150 2.66 -9.96 18.83
CA ALA A 150 2.13 -11.24 19.30
C ALA A 150 1.16 -11.87 18.28
N LEU A 151 0.32 -11.06 17.61
CA LEU A 151 -0.57 -11.55 16.54
C LEU A 151 0.21 -12.02 15.31
N VAL A 152 1.28 -11.33 14.94
CA VAL A 152 2.17 -11.77 13.84
C VAL A 152 2.87 -13.08 14.22
N ALA A 153 3.34 -13.21 15.46
CA ALA A 153 3.93 -14.44 15.96
C ALA A 153 2.93 -15.61 15.96
N GLN A 154 1.68 -15.37 16.39
CA GLN A 154 0.60 -16.36 16.34
C GLN A 154 0.29 -16.79 14.91
N ALA A 155 0.25 -15.86 13.95
CA ALA A 155 0.03 -16.19 12.54
C ALA A 155 1.16 -17.05 11.95
N GLN A 156 2.39 -16.89 12.44
CA GLN A 156 3.58 -17.59 11.95
C GLN A 156 3.82 -18.95 12.64
N PHE A 157 3.61 -19.05 13.95
CA PHE A 157 3.96 -20.23 14.76
C PHE A 157 2.74 -20.98 15.31
N GLY A 158 1.53 -20.44 15.13
CA GLY A 158 0.37 -20.88 15.91
C GLY A 158 0.59 -20.56 17.38
N ASP A 159 0.05 -21.39 18.27
CA ASP A 159 0.15 -21.16 19.71
C ASP A 159 1.59 -21.11 20.20
N ALA A 160 1.87 -20.14 21.09
CA ALA A 160 3.18 -19.92 21.66
C ALA A 160 3.85 -21.19 22.18
N LYS A 161 5.00 -21.54 21.56
CA LYS A 161 5.94 -22.57 22.01
C LYS A 161 7.30 -21.93 22.13
N GLN A 162 7.93 -22.06 23.29
CA GLN A 162 9.23 -21.45 23.55
C GLN A 162 10.31 -22.39 23.02
N THR A 163 10.63 -22.24 21.73
CA THR A 163 11.69 -22.98 21.03
C THR A 163 12.81 -22.02 20.63
N PRO A 164 14.04 -22.51 20.38
CA PRO A 164 15.13 -21.66 19.91
C PRO A 164 14.78 -20.90 18.62
N GLU A 165 14.04 -21.53 17.71
CA GLU A 165 13.59 -20.90 16.46
C GLU A 165 12.62 -19.75 16.71
N TYR A 166 11.76 -19.86 17.73
CA TYR A 166 10.85 -18.79 18.13
C TYR A 166 11.59 -17.59 18.72
N GLU A 167 12.59 -17.83 19.56
CA GLU A 167 13.39 -16.76 20.16
C GLU A 167 14.25 -16.04 19.11
N GLU A 168 14.85 -16.80 18.18
CA GLU A 168 15.56 -16.25 17.02
C GLU A 168 14.62 -15.39 16.16
N TYR A 169 13.42 -15.91 15.89
CA TYR A 169 12.41 -15.20 15.13
C TYR A 169 12.01 -13.87 15.77
N LEU A 170 11.79 -13.82 17.08
CA LEU A 170 11.46 -12.57 17.76
C LEU A 170 12.59 -11.54 17.65
N ARG A 171 13.84 -11.99 17.73
CA ARG A 171 15.01 -11.10 17.66
C ARG A 171 15.26 -10.54 16.28
N THR A 172 15.05 -11.36 15.24
CA THR A 172 15.28 -11.00 13.83
C THR A 172 14.08 -10.32 13.18
N THR A 173 12.89 -10.47 13.76
CA THR A 173 11.67 -9.89 13.19
C THR A 173 11.44 -8.45 13.66
N LYS A 174 11.37 -7.49 12.75
CA LYS A 174 10.94 -6.11 12.97
C LYS A 174 9.44 -6.07 13.27
N PHE A 175 9.07 -5.60 14.45
CA PHE A 175 7.67 -5.46 14.89
C PHE A 175 7.26 -3.99 15.08
N ALA A 176 8.25 -3.12 15.20
CA ALA A 176 8.12 -1.68 15.40
C ALA A 176 9.29 -0.97 14.70
N PRO A 177 9.28 0.38 14.61
CA PRO A 177 10.40 1.14 14.06
C PRO A 177 11.74 0.83 14.74
N GLN A 178 11.67 0.57 16.05
CA GLN A 178 12.80 0.11 16.86
C GLN A 178 12.32 -1.01 17.77
N ASN A 179 12.94 -2.18 17.66
CA ASN A 179 12.70 -3.28 18.58
C ASN A 179 13.56 -3.07 19.85
N SER A 180 12.91 -2.83 20.99
CA SER A 180 13.59 -2.86 22.29
C SER A 180 13.46 -4.24 22.94
N GLU A 181 14.39 -4.59 23.82
CA GLU A 181 14.30 -5.84 24.60
C GLU A 181 12.99 -5.93 25.39
N GLN A 182 12.55 -4.81 25.97
CA GLN A 182 11.25 -4.70 26.63
C GLN A 182 10.09 -5.06 25.69
N LEU A 183 10.11 -4.57 24.45
CA LEU A 183 9.07 -4.91 23.46
C LEU A 183 9.05 -6.41 23.17
N LEU A 184 10.22 -7.03 22.95
CA LEU A 184 10.30 -8.46 22.66
C LEU A 184 9.75 -9.31 23.81
N GLN A 185 10.05 -8.95 25.06
CA GLN A 185 9.50 -9.60 26.25
C GLN A 185 7.98 -9.44 26.33
N MET A 186 7.46 -8.24 26.07
CA MET A 186 6.01 -7.99 26.03
C MET A 186 5.31 -8.78 24.92
N ILE A 187 5.93 -8.92 23.73
CA ILE A 187 5.42 -9.75 22.63
C ILE A 187 5.33 -11.21 23.08
N ALA A 188 6.41 -11.76 23.64
CA ALA A 188 6.43 -13.14 24.09
C ALA A 188 5.37 -13.42 25.17
N GLN A 189 5.18 -12.48 26.10
CA GLN A 189 4.17 -12.56 27.14
C GLN A 189 2.74 -12.53 26.56
N LYS A 190 2.43 -11.54 25.71
CA LYS A 190 1.10 -11.44 25.07
C LYS A 190 0.80 -12.62 24.15
N HIS A 191 1.79 -13.17 23.46
CA HIS A 191 1.60 -14.36 22.63
C HIS A 191 1.18 -15.58 23.48
N LYS A 192 1.75 -15.75 24.68
CA LYS A 192 1.28 -16.76 25.65
C LYS A 192 -0.14 -16.49 26.13
N GLU A 193 -0.53 -15.24 26.31
CA GLU A 193 -1.88 -14.85 26.72
C GLU A 193 -2.93 -15.09 25.63
N TYR A 194 -2.60 -14.94 24.34
CA TYR A 194 -3.55 -15.22 23.26
C TYR A 194 -4.02 -16.67 23.28
N LYS A 195 -3.14 -17.62 23.60
CA LYS A 195 -3.52 -19.00 23.91
C LYS A 195 -4.64 -19.03 24.95
N LEU A 196 -4.43 -18.38 26.11
CA LEU A 196 -5.34 -18.39 27.28
C LEU A 196 -6.65 -17.61 27.07
N GLY A 197 -6.61 -16.45 26.40
CA GLY A 197 -7.77 -15.58 26.18
C GLY A 197 -8.78 -16.15 25.18
N ILE A 198 -8.32 -16.96 24.22
CA ILE A 198 -9.19 -17.71 23.29
C ILE A 198 -9.84 -18.88 24.03
N TYR A 199 -9.09 -19.60 24.87
CA TYR A 199 -9.67 -20.64 25.75
C TYR A 199 -10.83 -20.06 26.58
N ALA A 200 -10.70 -18.86 27.14
CA ALA A 200 -11.79 -18.23 27.89
C ALA A 200 -12.99 -17.82 27.01
N ARG A 201 -12.75 -17.28 25.81
CA ARG A 201 -13.82 -16.82 24.89
C ARG A 201 -14.59 -17.99 24.25
N PHE A 202 -13.92 -19.12 23.99
CA PHE A 202 -14.56 -20.36 23.53
C PHE A 202 -15.21 -21.15 24.66
N MET A 203 -14.66 -21.16 25.89
CA MET A 203 -15.28 -21.86 27.03
C MET A 203 -16.62 -21.26 27.49
N LEU A 204 -16.90 -19.99 27.15
CA LEU A 204 -18.24 -19.41 27.29
C LEU A 204 -19.26 -19.93 26.25
N LYS A 205 -18.82 -20.67 25.23
CA LYS A 205 -19.67 -21.37 24.24
C LYS A 205 -19.36 -22.89 24.22
N ARG A 206 -19.71 -23.59 25.30
CA ARG A 206 -20.24 -24.98 25.33
C ARG A 206 -19.62 -26.07 24.41
N CYS A 207 -18.32 -26.07 24.11
CA CYS A 207 -17.68 -27.20 23.41
C CYS A 207 -16.42 -27.66 24.15
N ARG A 208 -16.42 -28.94 24.57
CA ARG A 208 -15.36 -29.59 25.36
C ARG A 208 -14.10 -29.95 24.56
N ASP A 209 -14.06 -29.65 23.26
CA ASP A 209 -13.00 -30.10 22.33
C ASP A 209 -12.33 -28.95 21.55
N VAL A 210 -12.07 -27.80 22.18
CA VAL A 210 -11.35 -26.70 21.51
C VAL A 210 -9.85 -26.80 21.82
N LYS A 211 -9.11 -27.42 20.89
CA LYS A 211 -7.63 -27.55 20.93
C LYS A 211 -6.89 -26.55 20.02
N ILE A 212 -7.58 -25.59 19.43
CA ILE A 212 -7.03 -24.75 18.36
C ILE A 212 -7.11 -23.29 18.81
N GLY A 213 -5.96 -22.63 18.98
CA GLY A 213 -5.89 -21.18 19.16
C GLY A 213 -6.25 -20.42 17.88
N LEU A 214 -5.85 -19.16 17.77
CA LEU A 214 -6.20 -18.31 16.63
C LEU A 214 -5.56 -18.90 15.38
N THR A 215 -6.36 -19.13 14.34
CA THR A 215 -5.84 -19.44 13.01
C THR A 215 -5.06 -18.23 12.46
N PRO A 216 -4.14 -18.43 11.50
CA PRO A 216 -3.43 -17.31 10.89
C PRO A 216 -4.35 -16.23 10.33
N ALA A 217 -5.44 -16.62 9.66
CA ALA A 217 -6.43 -15.69 9.12
C ALA A 217 -7.14 -14.88 10.20
N GLU A 218 -7.48 -15.47 11.34
CA GLU A 218 -8.11 -14.75 12.46
C GLU A 218 -7.11 -13.82 13.16
N ALA A 219 -5.84 -14.24 13.32
CA ALA A 219 -4.79 -13.40 13.87
C ALA A 219 -4.51 -12.19 12.96
N GLU A 220 -4.46 -12.40 11.65
CA GLU A 220 -4.37 -11.35 10.62
C GLU A 220 -5.55 -10.38 10.70
N ASN A 221 -6.77 -10.88 10.85
CA ASN A 221 -7.96 -10.04 11.02
C ASN A 221 -7.89 -9.18 12.27
N LEU A 222 -7.52 -9.77 13.41
CA LEU A 222 -7.38 -9.05 14.67
C LEU A 222 -6.24 -8.02 14.61
N TYR A 223 -5.18 -8.31 13.85
CA TYR A 223 -4.09 -7.37 13.59
C TYR A 223 -4.61 -6.13 12.86
N MET A 224 -5.36 -6.33 11.78
CA MET A 224 -5.93 -5.22 11.01
C MET A 224 -6.96 -4.42 11.82
N ASP A 225 -7.80 -5.08 12.62
CA ASP A 225 -8.77 -4.40 13.50
C ASP A 225 -8.07 -3.57 14.58
N THR A 226 -6.95 -4.06 15.13
CA THR A 226 -6.11 -3.31 16.07
C THR A 226 -5.46 -2.10 15.39
N CYS A 227 -4.97 -2.27 14.16
CA CYS A 227 -4.41 -1.17 13.36
C CYS A 227 -5.45 -0.11 13.03
N LYS A 228 -6.68 -0.51 12.69
CA LYS A 228 -7.80 0.38 12.41
C LYS A 228 -8.13 1.32 13.58
N GLN A 229 -7.91 0.89 14.81
CA GLN A 229 -8.14 1.71 16.00
C GLN A 229 -7.10 2.83 16.18
N GLN A 230 -5.96 2.76 15.49
CA GLN A 230 -4.91 3.77 15.60
C GLN A 230 -5.32 5.07 14.91
N THR A 231 -4.92 6.20 15.50
CA THR A 231 -5.32 7.56 15.07
C THR A 231 -4.87 7.92 13.65
N MET A 232 -3.83 7.26 13.17
CA MET A 232 -3.16 7.49 11.90
C MET A 232 -3.50 6.45 10.82
N TYR A 233 -4.44 5.54 11.11
CA TYR A 233 -4.84 4.49 10.17
C TYR A 233 -5.35 5.06 8.85
N GLY A 234 -4.70 4.65 7.75
CA GLY A 234 -5.09 5.02 6.39
C GLY A 234 -5.01 6.53 6.10
N ILE A 235 -4.16 7.26 6.82
CA ILE A 235 -3.96 8.70 6.64
C ILE A 235 -2.71 8.95 5.81
N PHE A 236 -2.88 9.67 4.70
CA PHE A 236 -1.79 10.23 3.93
C PHE A 236 -1.51 11.65 4.42
N ILE A 237 -0.36 11.87 5.08
CA ILE A 237 0.07 13.18 5.55
C ILE A 237 0.86 13.92 4.46
N PHE A 238 0.57 15.22 4.33
CA PHE A 238 1.32 16.16 3.51
C PHE A 238 1.75 17.37 4.34
N ASN A 239 3.01 17.78 4.20
CA ASN A 239 3.55 18.92 4.92
C ASN A 239 3.04 20.24 4.34
N ALA A 240 2.53 21.11 5.20
CA ALA A 240 2.01 22.41 4.85
C ALA A 240 2.25 23.44 5.97
N LYS A 241 1.80 24.67 5.74
CA LYS A 241 1.78 25.77 6.71
C LYS A 241 0.40 26.42 6.71
N ASP A 242 -0.07 26.83 7.87
CA ASP A 242 -1.29 27.62 7.99
C ASP A 242 -1.08 29.10 7.57
N ASN A 243 -2.11 29.93 7.73
CA ASN A 243 -2.05 31.36 7.43
C ASN A 243 -1.08 32.16 8.32
N LYS A 244 -0.66 31.60 9.46
CA LYS A 244 0.33 32.17 10.39
C LYS A 244 1.74 31.59 10.13
N ASN A 245 1.95 30.86 9.03
CA ASN A 245 3.18 30.15 8.69
C ASN A 245 3.58 29.06 9.71
N VAL A 246 2.67 28.59 10.55
CA VAL A 246 2.92 27.50 11.49
C VAL A 246 2.91 26.17 10.73
N PRO A 247 3.92 25.30 10.89
CA PRO A 247 3.93 23.98 10.28
C PRO A 247 2.72 23.14 10.69
N VAL A 248 2.04 22.56 9.70
CA VAL A 248 0.90 21.68 9.89
C VAL A 248 0.99 20.49 8.93
N GLY A 249 0.43 19.35 9.32
CA GLY A 249 0.22 18.19 8.47
C GLY A 249 -1.22 18.15 7.94
N ILE A 250 -1.40 18.02 6.63
CA ILE A 250 -2.70 17.78 6.00
C ILE A 250 -2.84 16.26 5.83
N GLY A 251 -3.70 15.63 6.63
CA GLY A 251 -4.02 14.21 6.56
C GLY A 251 -5.24 13.95 5.69
N ILE A 252 -5.12 13.08 4.69
CA ILE A 252 -6.24 12.67 3.82
C ILE A 252 -6.56 11.20 4.08
N CYS A 253 -7.82 10.87 4.32
CA CYS A 253 -8.26 9.50 4.60
C CYS A 253 -9.70 9.22 4.13
N ALA A 254 -10.20 8.01 4.40
CA ALA A 254 -11.55 7.59 4.00
C ALA A 254 -12.68 8.49 4.53
N HIS A 255 -12.47 9.18 5.66
CA HIS A 255 -13.50 9.97 6.33
C HIS A 255 -13.49 11.46 5.97
N GLY A 256 -12.38 11.99 5.43
CA GLY A 256 -12.23 13.42 5.20
C GLY A 256 -10.78 13.89 5.13
N ILE A 257 -10.62 15.20 5.35
CA ILE A 257 -9.32 15.87 5.48
C ILE A 257 -9.15 16.30 6.93
N TYR A 258 -8.04 15.92 7.56
CA TYR A 258 -7.67 16.25 8.93
C TYR A 258 -6.44 17.17 8.92
N ILE A 259 -6.33 18.02 9.93
CA ILE A 259 -5.18 18.91 10.10
C ILE A 259 -4.50 18.55 11.41
N TYR A 260 -3.19 18.34 11.33
CA TYR A 260 -2.34 17.99 12.43
C TYR A 260 -1.41 19.15 12.74
N LYS A 261 -1.31 19.52 14.02
CA LYS A 261 -0.30 20.44 14.53
C LYS A 261 0.42 19.71 15.65
N GLU A 262 1.75 19.62 15.58
CA GLU A 262 2.55 18.91 16.59
C GLU A 262 2.05 17.48 16.84
N GLN A 263 1.71 16.74 15.76
CA GLN A 263 1.12 15.39 15.79
C GLN A 263 -0.28 15.28 16.43
N ILE A 264 -0.87 16.39 16.88
CA ILE A 264 -2.23 16.42 17.42
C ILE A 264 -3.20 16.85 16.32
N ARG A 265 -4.28 16.08 16.15
CA ARG A 265 -5.35 16.44 15.20
C ARG A 265 -6.15 17.63 15.72
N VAL A 266 -5.94 18.80 15.14
CA VAL A 266 -6.58 20.06 15.54
C VAL A 266 -7.90 20.33 14.80
N ASN A 267 -7.99 19.96 13.51
CA ASN A 267 -9.20 20.19 12.72
C ASN A 267 -9.61 18.93 11.94
N ARG A 268 -10.92 18.81 11.71
CA ARG A 268 -11.53 17.76 10.90
C ARG A 268 -12.50 18.36 9.90
N PHE A 269 -12.32 18.01 8.63
CA PHE A 269 -13.20 18.36 7.52
C PHE A 269 -13.79 17.06 6.94
N PRO A 270 -14.94 16.59 7.44
CA PRO A 270 -15.61 15.42 6.90
C PRO A 270 -16.02 15.65 5.44
N TRP A 271 -16.02 14.60 4.61
CA TRP A 271 -16.34 14.73 3.18
C TRP A 271 -17.71 15.38 2.91
N GLN A 272 -18.70 15.14 3.77
CA GLN A 272 -20.04 15.73 3.67
C GLN A 272 -20.07 17.25 3.95
N GLY A 273 -19.08 17.77 4.70
CA GLY A 273 -18.99 19.19 5.05
C GLY A 273 -18.15 20.03 4.07
N ILE A 274 -17.47 19.38 3.13
CA ILE A 274 -16.63 20.05 2.13
C ILE A 274 -17.46 20.36 0.89
N ILE A 275 -17.49 21.65 0.51
CA ILE A 275 -18.17 22.13 -0.71
C ILE A 275 -17.25 22.01 -1.91
N LYS A 276 -16.00 22.46 -1.77
CA LYS A 276 -15.02 22.50 -2.85
C LYS A 276 -13.61 22.28 -2.30
N ILE A 277 -12.79 21.60 -3.09
CA ILE A 277 -11.36 21.42 -2.84
C ILE A 277 -10.62 21.98 -4.05
N SER A 278 -9.73 22.92 -3.82
CA SER A 278 -8.99 23.59 -4.90
C SER A 278 -7.53 23.80 -4.54
N TYR A 279 -6.74 24.16 -5.54
CA TYR A 279 -5.36 24.57 -5.35
C TYR A 279 -4.97 25.63 -6.37
N ARG A 280 -4.11 26.56 -5.96
CA ARG A 280 -3.60 27.64 -6.79
C ARG A 280 -2.18 27.97 -6.38
N LYS A 281 -1.25 28.03 -7.34
CA LYS A 281 0.19 28.18 -7.06
C LYS A 281 0.60 27.12 -6.02
N ASN A 282 1.19 27.51 -4.90
CA ASN A 282 1.57 26.65 -3.78
C ASN A 282 0.56 26.69 -2.62
N GLN A 283 -0.73 26.93 -2.91
CA GLN A 283 -1.79 26.95 -1.91
C GLN A 283 -2.80 25.85 -2.18
N PHE A 284 -3.23 25.17 -1.11
CA PHE A 284 -4.29 24.18 -1.08
C PHE A 284 -5.46 24.75 -0.25
N ALA A 285 -6.67 24.73 -0.80
CA ALA A 285 -7.84 25.37 -0.21
C ALA A 285 -9.02 24.40 -0.07
N ILE A 286 -9.71 24.50 1.07
CA ILE A 286 -10.91 23.75 1.41
C ILE A 286 -12.04 24.75 1.67
N ASP A 287 -13.08 24.70 0.85
CA ASP A 287 -14.24 25.57 1.00
C ASP A 287 -15.33 24.81 1.77
N LYS A 288 -15.85 25.43 2.83
CA LYS A 288 -17.01 24.98 3.60
C LYS A 288 -18.07 26.09 3.62
N LYS A 289 -19.29 25.77 4.09
CA LYS A 289 -20.44 26.69 4.06
C LYS A 289 -20.14 28.11 4.55
N GLU A 290 -19.32 28.23 5.58
CA GLU A 290 -19.10 29.50 6.30
C GLU A 290 -17.70 30.09 6.10
N ALA A 291 -16.76 29.35 5.50
CA ALA A 291 -15.39 29.83 5.35
C ALA A 291 -14.60 29.06 4.30
N THR A 292 -13.53 29.68 3.81
CA THR A 292 -12.47 29.02 3.04
C THR A 292 -11.23 28.91 3.90
N VAL A 293 -10.67 27.71 4.02
CA VAL A 293 -9.44 27.47 4.76
C VAL A 293 -8.32 27.19 3.77
N VAL A 294 -7.23 27.96 3.85
CA VAL A 294 -6.10 27.90 2.91
C VAL A 294 -4.82 27.51 3.64
N TYR A 295 -4.09 26.57 3.05
CA TYR A 295 -2.79 26.10 3.52
C TYR A 295 -1.73 26.32 2.45
N LYS A 296 -0.55 26.80 2.86
CA LYS A 296 0.62 26.99 1.99
C LYS A 296 1.48 25.74 2.00
N VAL A 297 1.94 25.31 0.84
CA VAL A 297 2.85 24.18 0.67
C VAL A 297 4.13 24.61 -0.04
N SER A 298 5.07 23.68 -0.24
CA SER A 298 6.37 23.96 -0.86
C SER A 298 6.21 24.58 -2.24
N ASP A 299 5.40 23.96 -3.10
CA ASP A 299 5.33 24.28 -4.52
C ASP A 299 3.98 23.86 -5.15
N TYR A 300 3.83 24.14 -6.44
CA TYR A 300 2.65 23.79 -7.23
C TYR A 300 2.42 22.28 -7.37
N GLN A 301 3.48 21.49 -7.55
CA GLN A 301 3.34 20.04 -7.69
C GLN A 301 2.87 19.41 -6.37
N HIS A 302 3.40 19.87 -5.23
CA HIS A 302 2.96 19.44 -3.91
C HIS A 302 1.48 19.77 -3.71
N ALA A 303 1.06 21.01 -3.99
CA ALA A 303 -0.36 21.41 -3.87
C ALA A 303 -1.27 20.53 -4.74
N LYS A 304 -0.83 20.25 -5.97
CA LYS A 304 -1.51 19.36 -6.90
C LYS A 304 -1.59 17.92 -6.39
N ARG A 305 -0.55 17.39 -5.73
CA ARG A 305 -0.55 16.03 -5.16
C ARG A 305 -1.58 15.91 -4.04
N ILE A 306 -1.62 16.87 -3.12
CA ILE A 306 -2.62 16.93 -2.04
C ILE A 306 -4.03 16.95 -2.62
N TRP A 307 -4.25 17.87 -3.57
CA TRP A 307 -5.53 17.99 -4.24
C TRP A 307 -5.96 16.69 -4.93
N LYS A 308 -5.09 16.07 -5.74
CA LYS A 308 -5.42 14.81 -6.39
C LYS A 308 -5.75 13.71 -5.36
N CYS A 309 -4.94 13.58 -4.32
CA CYS A 309 -5.16 12.59 -3.26
C CYS A 309 -6.54 12.80 -2.61
N ALA A 310 -6.90 14.05 -2.28
CA ALA A 310 -8.18 14.36 -1.66
C ALA A 310 -9.37 14.04 -2.58
N VAL A 311 -9.23 14.34 -3.87
CA VAL A 311 -10.27 14.11 -4.88
C VAL A 311 -10.49 12.62 -5.13
N GLU A 312 -9.40 11.86 -5.23
CA GLU A 312 -9.45 10.41 -5.38
C GLU A 312 -10.14 9.76 -4.17
N HIS A 313 -9.75 10.14 -2.94
CA HIS A 313 -10.35 9.59 -1.72
C HIS A 313 -11.83 9.94 -1.59
N HIS A 314 -12.19 11.21 -1.83
CA HIS A 314 -13.59 11.62 -1.82
C HIS A 314 -14.41 10.83 -2.84
N THR A 315 -13.90 10.68 -4.07
CA THR A 315 -14.61 9.95 -5.13
C THR A 315 -14.76 8.47 -4.78
N PHE A 316 -13.69 7.82 -4.32
CA PHE A 316 -13.68 6.39 -4.03
C PHE A 316 -14.66 6.00 -2.92
N PHE A 317 -14.65 6.72 -1.79
CA PHE A 317 -15.45 6.38 -0.61
C PHE A 317 -16.89 6.92 -0.64
N ARG A 318 -17.18 7.99 -1.40
CA ARG A 318 -18.50 8.63 -1.39
C ARG A 318 -19.47 8.10 -2.44
N TYR A 319 -18.97 7.52 -3.53
CA TYR A 319 -19.85 7.11 -4.63
C TYR A 319 -20.62 5.83 -4.27
N ARG A 320 -21.81 5.99 -3.69
CA ARG A 320 -22.87 4.98 -3.66
C ARG A 320 -23.69 5.08 -4.96
N PHE A 321 -24.03 3.97 -5.59
CA PHE A 321 -24.66 3.90 -6.92
C PHE A 321 -26.18 4.22 -6.92
N SER A 322 -26.68 4.98 -5.95
CA SER A 322 -28.05 5.50 -5.95
C SER A 322 -28.03 7.02 -6.00
N ASP A 323 -27.73 7.59 -7.16
CA ASP A 323 -28.10 8.97 -7.50
C ASP A 323 -28.11 9.13 -9.02
N ARG A 324 -28.55 8.09 -9.75
CA ARG A 324 -28.69 8.16 -11.22
C ARG A 324 -29.93 8.93 -11.68
N LEU A 325 -30.61 9.70 -10.83
CA LEU A 325 -31.71 10.56 -11.30
C LEU A 325 -31.95 11.90 -10.59
N GLU A 326 -31.31 12.23 -9.47
CA GLU A 326 -31.40 13.59 -8.93
C GLU A 326 -30.05 13.98 -8.31
N ASN A 327 -29.37 14.98 -8.88
CA ASN A 327 -28.55 15.97 -8.18
C ASN A 327 -27.52 16.63 -9.12
N SER A 328 -27.94 17.71 -9.77
CA SER A 328 -27.06 18.72 -10.38
C SER A 328 -25.91 19.16 -9.44
N ARG A 329 -26.09 19.03 -8.11
CA ARG A 329 -25.09 19.31 -7.06
C ARG A 329 -23.85 18.40 -7.10
N GLN A 330 -23.97 17.13 -7.50
CA GLN A 330 -22.86 16.17 -7.53
C GLN A 330 -21.93 16.42 -8.73
N MET A 331 -22.53 16.76 -9.88
CA MET A 331 -21.84 17.19 -11.10
C MET A 331 -21.17 18.57 -10.90
N ILE A 332 -21.76 19.42 -10.07
CA ILE A 332 -21.17 20.69 -9.62
C ILE A 332 -19.94 20.43 -8.72
N LEU A 333 -19.95 19.48 -7.77
CA LEU A 333 -18.76 19.16 -6.97
C LEU A 333 -17.58 18.71 -7.83
N PHE A 334 -17.82 17.81 -8.80
CA PHE A 334 -16.80 17.39 -9.78
C PHE A 334 -16.32 18.54 -10.69
N ARG A 335 -17.17 19.53 -10.98
CA ARG A 335 -16.81 20.76 -11.71
C ARG A 335 -16.11 21.81 -10.85
N LEU A 336 -16.29 21.79 -9.54
CA LEU A 336 -15.71 22.77 -8.60
C LEU A 336 -14.35 22.32 -8.08
N ILE A 337 -14.03 21.04 -8.18
CA ILE A 337 -12.69 20.49 -8.02
C ILE A 337 -11.87 20.84 -9.29
N GLN A 338 -11.50 22.11 -9.46
CA GLN A 338 -10.66 22.56 -10.57
C GLN A 338 -9.36 23.20 -10.04
N PRO A 339 -8.21 22.97 -10.70
CA PRO A 339 -7.10 23.90 -10.59
C PRO A 339 -7.56 25.26 -11.09
N ASP A 340 -7.34 26.32 -10.31
CA ASP A 340 -7.37 27.66 -10.88
C ASP A 340 -6.30 27.74 -11.97
N GLU A 341 -6.62 28.40 -13.09
CA GLU A 341 -5.85 28.36 -14.34
C GLU A 341 -4.33 28.43 -14.13
N LYS A 342 -3.58 27.55 -14.79
CA LYS A 342 -2.11 27.63 -14.82
C LYS A 342 -1.69 29.04 -15.27
N PRO A 343 -0.62 29.63 -14.70
CA PRO A 343 -0.11 30.91 -15.20
C PRO A 343 0.19 30.78 -16.70
N LYS A 344 -0.42 31.67 -17.49
CA LYS A 344 -0.46 31.60 -18.95
C LYS A 344 0.94 31.80 -19.55
N SER A 345 1.45 30.79 -20.25
CA SER A 345 2.34 30.98 -21.40
C SER A 345 1.71 30.29 -22.61
N SER A 346 2.02 30.83 -23.78
CA SER A 346 1.19 30.92 -24.98
C SER A 346 1.09 29.63 -25.84
N LEU A 347 -0.05 29.51 -26.54
CA LEU A 347 -0.23 28.88 -27.87
C LEU A 347 0.05 27.37 -28.11
N PHE A 348 -0.40 26.43 -27.27
CA PHE A 348 -0.76 25.07 -27.76
C PHE A 348 -1.85 24.43 -26.89
N ARG A 349 -3.12 24.48 -27.34
CA ARG A 349 -4.22 23.72 -26.73
C ARG A 349 -4.31 22.32 -27.32
N TRP A 350 -3.31 21.49 -27.03
CA TRP A 350 -3.42 20.04 -27.23
C TRP A 350 -2.99 19.29 -25.96
N GLY A 351 -3.92 18.57 -25.33
CA GLY A 351 -3.54 17.36 -24.58
C GLY A 351 -3.41 17.37 -23.05
N SER A 352 -4.06 18.26 -22.27
CA SER A 352 -4.23 17.99 -20.82
C SER A 352 -5.69 17.69 -20.49
N ALA A 353 -6.09 16.42 -20.66
CA ALA A 353 -7.37 15.92 -20.17
C ALA A 353 -7.56 16.28 -18.69
N ARG A 354 -8.77 16.73 -18.33
CA ARG A 354 -9.17 17.09 -16.96
C ARG A 354 -8.95 15.87 -16.05
N PHE A 355 -8.27 16.06 -14.91
CA PHE A 355 -8.09 14.96 -13.95
C PHE A 355 -9.44 14.52 -13.42
N ARG A 356 -9.75 13.24 -13.59
CA ARG A 356 -10.92 12.58 -13.04
C ARG A 356 -10.48 11.21 -12.57
N TYR A 357 -10.94 10.79 -11.40
CA TYR A 357 -10.77 9.41 -10.96
C TYR A 357 -11.36 8.46 -12.03
N GLN A 358 -10.58 7.46 -12.46
CA GLN A 358 -10.94 6.54 -13.55
C GLN A 358 -11.18 5.09 -13.08
N GLY A 359 -11.00 4.80 -11.78
CA GLY A 359 -11.24 3.46 -11.24
C GLY A 359 -12.70 3.23 -10.81
N ARG A 360 -13.03 1.99 -10.42
CA ARG A 360 -14.30 1.72 -9.74
C ARG A 360 -14.28 2.35 -8.34
N THR A 361 -15.45 2.76 -7.87
CA THR A 361 -15.59 3.28 -6.51
C THR A 361 -15.73 2.12 -5.51
N GLN A 362 -15.68 2.39 -4.20
CA GLN A 362 -15.83 1.33 -3.20
C GLN A 362 -17.14 0.55 -3.39
N PHE A 363 -18.24 1.25 -3.67
CA PHE A 363 -19.52 0.61 -3.91
C PHE A 363 -19.49 -0.28 -5.17
N GLN A 364 -18.95 0.24 -6.28
CA GLN A 364 -18.85 -0.51 -7.53
C GLN A 364 -17.94 -1.74 -7.39
N THR A 365 -16.86 -1.61 -6.60
CA THR A 365 -15.94 -2.70 -6.28
C THR A 365 -16.67 -3.80 -5.52
N LYS A 366 -17.39 -3.45 -4.43
CA LYS A 366 -18.18 -4.40 -3.65
C LYS A 366 -19.26 -5.10 -4.49
N MET A 367 -19.95 -4.37 -5.36
CA MET A 367 -20.94 -4.95 -6.27
C MET A 367 -20.29 -5.92 -7.27
N ALA A 368 -19.12 -5.58 -7.80
CA ALA A 368 -18.39 -6.45 -8.71
C ALA A 368 -17.94 -7.74 -8.00
N SER A 369 -17.40 -7.65 -6.78
CA SER A 369 -16.99 -8.82 -5.99
C SER A 369 -18.16 -9.74 -5.64
N GLN A 370 -19.37 -9.19 -5.43
CA GLN A 370 -20.57 -10.00 -5.20
C GLN A 370 -21.05 -10.76 -6.46
N MET A 371 -20.62 -10.36 -7.66
CA MET A 371 -20.96 -11.09 -8.90
C MET A 371 -20.03 -12.28 -9.16
N PHE A 372 -18.88 -12.35 -8.48
CA PHE A 372 -17.96 -13.47 -8.51
C PHE A 372 -18.22 -14.39 -7.31
N ASP A 373 -19.35 -15.11 -7.33
CA ASP A 373 -19.80 -16.01 -6.25
C ASP A 373 -18.93 -17.28 -6.07
N LYS A 374 -17.75 -17.35 -6.69
CA LYS A 374 -16.81 -18.45 -6.50
C LYS A 374 -15.67 -17.96 -5.60
N PRO A 375 -15.54 -18.44 -4.35
CA PRO A 375 -14.32 -18.19 -3.58
C PRO A 375 -13.13 -18.64 -4.43
N SER A 376 -12.10 -17.80 -4.51
CA SER A 376 -10.86 -18.13 -5.23
C SER A 376 -10.42 -19.54 -4.81
N THR A 377 -10.32 -20.45 -5.77
CA THR A 377 -9.89 -21.83 -5.51
C THR A 377 -8.42 -21.91 -5.12
N VAL A 378 -7.69 -20.80 -5.26
CA VAL A 378 -6.28 -20.66 -4.92
C VAL A 378 -6.15 -20.16 -3.49
N ALA A 379 -5.64 -21.02 -2.62
CA ALA A 379 -5.34 -20.65 -1.23
C ALA A 379 -4.29 -19.53 -1.18
N VAL A 380 -4.48 -18.58 -0.25
CA VAL A 380 -3.51 -17.52 0.02
C VAL A 380 -2.19 -18.12 0.49
N GLN A 381 -1.13 -17.93 -0.30
CA GLN A 381 0.23 -18.30 0.11
C GLN A 381 0.80 -17.22 1.03
N ARG A 382 1.02 -17.58 2.29
CA ARG A 382 1.57 -16.66 3.30
C ARG A 382 3.09 -16.65 3.24
N THR A 383 3.66 -15.46 3.13
CA THR A 383 5.10 -15.27 3.23
C THR A 383 5.55 -15.23 4.68
N GLY A 384 6.70 -15.84 4.97
CA GLY A 384 7.32 -15.82 6.29
C GLY A 384 7.60 -14.40 6.75
N SER A 385 7.18 -14.07 7.97
CA SER A 385 7.24 -12.72 8.52
C SER A 385 8.64 -12.13 8.68
N ALA A 386 9.67 -12.97 8.74
CA ALA A 386 11.09 -12.57 8.75
C ALA A 386 11.61 -12.10 7.38
N ARG A 387 10.91 -12.35 6.26
CA ARG A 387 11.32 -11.81 4.95
C ARG A 387 10.96 -10.34 4.80
N LEU A 388 9.83 -9.94 5.37
CA LEU A 388 9.34 -8.55 5.36
C LEU A 388 10.32 -7.58 6.03
N THR A 389 11.09 -8.02 7.01
CA THR A 389 12.02 -7.17 7.77
C THR A 389 13.20 -6.74 6.93
N HIS A 390 13.83 -7.69 6.23
CA HIS A 390 14.96 -7.44 5.34
C HIS A 390 14.60 -6.47 4.20
N SER A 391 13.34 -6.45 3.76
CA SER A 391 12.89 -5.49 2.75
C SER A 391 12.72 -4.06 3.29
N LEU A 392 12.40 -3.89 4.57
CA LEU A 392 12.21 -2.56 5.16
C LEU A 392 13.53 -1.86 5.47
N ASP A 393 14.62 -2.61 5.60
CA ASP A 393 15.95 -2.07 5.88
C ASP A 393 16.72 -1.68 4.59
N ASN A 394 16.25 -2.14 3.42
CA ASN A 394 16.82 -1.86 2.10
C ASN A 394 16.00 -0.85 1.26
N GLY A 395 15.07 -0.11 1.87
CA GLY A 395 14.10 0.77 1.21
C GLY A 395 14.29 2.25 1.45
#